data_AF-A0A377X9T3-F1
#
_entry.id   AF-A0A377X9T3-F1
#
_cell.length_a   1.000
_cell.length_b   1.000
_cell.length_c   1.000
_cell.angle_alpha   90.00
_cell.angle_beta   90.00
_cell.angle_gamma   90.00
#
_symmetry.space_group_name_H-M   'P 1'
#
loop_
_entity.id
_entity.type
_entity.pdbx_description
1 polymer ?
#
loop_
_entity_poly.entity_id
_entity_poly.type
_entity_poly.pdbx_seq_one_letter_code
_entity_poly.pdbx_strand_id
1 'polypeptide(L)' 'MLPIGGLKEKLLAAHRGGIKTVLIPDENKRDLEEIPDNVIADLDIHPVKRIEEVLTLALQNEPFGMQVVTAK' A
#
# COMPACT_ATOMS: atom_id res chain seq x y z
N MET A 1 2.83 9.60 7.75
CA MET A 1 3.42 9.53 6.40
C MET A 1 2.81 10.68 5.62
N LEU A 2 3.62 11.47 4.93
CA LEU A 2 3.12 12.64 4.21
C LEU A 2 2.50 12.23 2.86
N PRO A 3 1.45 12.92 2.39
CA PRO A 3 0.85 12.63 1.10
C PRO A 3 1.83 12.93 -0.03
N ILE A 4 1.62 12.24 -1.15
CA ILE A 4 2.38 12.44 -2.39
C ILE A 4 1.50 13.02 -3.49
N GLY A 5 2.12 13.77 -4.40
CA GLY A 5 1.49 14.18 -5.65
C GLY A 5 1.63 13.12 -6.76
N GLY A 6 0.75 13.21 -7.76
CA GLY A 6 0.78 12.36 -8.95
C GLY A 6 0.49 10.88 -8.65
N LEU A 7 -0.46 10.61 -7.74
CA LEU A 7 -0.82 9.24 -7.35
C LEU A 7 -1.35 8.45 -8.55
N LYS A 8 -2.18 9.08 -9.38
CA LYS A 8 -2.78 8.48 -10.57
C LYS A 8 -1.74 7.97 -11.55
N GLU A 9 -0.75 8.78 -11.91
CA GLU A 9 0.31 8.40 -12.83
C GLU A 9 1.17 7.25 -12.27
N LYS A 10 1.42 7.27 -10.96
CA LYS A 10 2.18 6.22 -10.27
C LYS A 10 1.42 4.89 -10.25
N LEU A 11 0.11 4.90 -9.98
CA LEU A 11 -0.71 3.69 -9.99
C LEU A 11 -0.90 3.12 -11.40
N LEU A 12 -1.09 3.97 -12.41
CA LEU A 12 -1.10 3.52 -13.81
C LEU A 12 0.23 2.89 -14.21
N ALA A 13 1.37 3.46 -13.77
CA ALA A 13 2.68 2.86 -14.02
C ALA A 13 2.84 1.51 -13.31
N ALA A 14 2.38 1.38 -12.06
CA ALA A 14 2.39 0.13 -11.31
C ALA A 14 1.55 -0.96 -12.00
N HIS A 15 0.32 -0.62 -12.42
CA HIS A 15 -0.56 -1.52 -13.16
C HIS A 15 0.07 -1.99 -14.48
N ARG A 16 0.59 -1.06 -15.28
CA ARG A 16 1.31 -1.38 -16.54
C ARG A 16 2.56 -2.22 -16.31
N GLY A 17 3.21 -2.06 -15.15
CA GLY A 17 4.36 -2.84 -14.73
C GLY A 17 4.02 -4.21 -14.17
N GLY A 18 2.74 -4.58 -14.08
CA GLY A 18 2.29 -5.84 -13.48
C GLY A 18 2.51 -5.92 -11.97
N ILE A 19 2.69 -4.79 -11.31
CA ILE A 19 2.76 -4.73 -9.84
C ILE A 19 1.38 -5.02 -9.29
N LYS A 20 1.30 -5.94 -8.32
CA LYS A 20 0.03 -6.33 -7.70
C LYS A 20 -0.28 -5.57 -6.43
N THR A 21 0.73 -5.29 -5.60
CA THR A 21 0.54 -4.69 -4.29
C THR A 21 1.16 -3.31 -4.25
N VAL A 22 0.41 -2.31 -3.80
CA VAL A 22 0.89 -0.93 -3.70
C VAL A 22 0.58 -0.35 -2.33
N LEU A 23 1.59 0.23 -1.69
CA LEU A 23 1.44 0.93 -0.42
C LEU A 23 1.33 2.44 -0.68
N ILE A 24 0.31 3.09 -0.13
CA ILE A 24 0.08 4.54 -0.32
C ILE A 24 -0.08 5.24 1.03
N PRO A 25 0.25 6.53 1.17
CA PRO A 25 -0.09 7.27 2.39
C PRO A 25 -1.61 7.29 2.63
N ASP A 26 -2.04 7.15 3.88
CA ASP A 26 -3.47 7.14 4.24
C ASP A 26 -4.22 8.40 3.76
N GLU A 27 -3.56 9.56 3.76
CA GLU A 27 -4.14 10.81 3.29
C GLU A 27 -4.44 10.81 1.79
N ASN A 28 -3.75 9.98 0.99
CA ASN A 28 -3.94 9.82 -0.45
C ASN A 28 -5.15 8.94 -0.82
N LYS A 29 -5.86 8.36 0.15
CA LYS A 29 -7.10 7.58 -0.11
C LYS A 29 -8.12 8.35 -0.95
N ARG A 30 -8.25 9.65 -0.70
CA ARG A 30 -9.19 10.54 -1.42
C ARG A 30 -8.88 10.64 -2.92
N ASP A 31 -7.60 10.50 -3.29
CA ASP A 31 -7.17 10.63 -4.69
C ASP A 31 -7.46 9.36 -5.50
N LEU A 32 -7.82 8.25 -4.83
CA LEU A 32 -8.25 7.02 -5.50
C LEU A 32 -9.53 7.22 -6.30
N GLU A 33 -10.38 8.18 -5.92
CA GLU A 33 -11.61 8.51 -6.67
C GLU A 33 -11.33 9.01 -8.09
N GLU A 34 -10.12 9.51 -8.36
CA GLU A 34 -9.72 10.01 -9.69
C GLU A 34 -9.19 8.91 -10.62
N ILE A 35 -9.10 7.67 -10.12
CA ILE A 35 -8.46 6.54 -10.78
C ILE A 35 -9.53 5.59 -11.32
N PRO A 36 -9.42 5.12 -12.57
CA PRO A 36 -10.37 4.18 -13.14
C PRO A 36 -10.52 2.89 -12.30
N ASP A 37 -11.78 2.45 -12.11
CA ASP A 37 -12.10 1.26 -11.30
C ASP A 37 -11.38 0.00 -11.75
N ASN A 38 -11.15 -0.15 -13.07
CA ASN A 38 -10.43 -1.29 -13.61
C ASN A 38 -8.96 -1.35 -13.16
N VAL A 39 -8.33 -0.19 -12.92
CA VAL A 39 -6.96 -0.13 -12.40
C VAL A 39 -6.95 -0.44 -10.91
N ILE A 40 -7.91 0.09 -10.15
CA ILE A 40 -8.03 -0.18 -8.71
C ILE A 40 -8.34 -1.67 -8.47
N ALA A 41 -9.22 -2.27 -9.27
CA ALA A 41 -9.60 -3.67 -9.12
C ALA A 41 -8.43 -4.66 -9.35
N ASP A 42 -7.45 -4.27 -10.16
CA ASP A 42 -6.26 -5.08 -10.45
C ASP A 42 -5.12 -4.86 -9.44
N LEU A 43 -5.24 -3.87 -8.54
CA LEU A 43 -4.23 -3.50 -7.54
C LEU A 43 -4.71 -3.74 -6.11
N ASP A 44 -3.90 -4.43 -5.33
CA ASP A 44 -4.04 -4.57 -3.89
C ASP A 44 -3.42 -3.34 -3.19
N ILE A 45 -4.24 -2.33 -2.96
CA ILE A 45 -3.82 -1.03 -2.44
C ILE A 45 -3.96 -1.01 -0.91
N HIS A 46 -2.84 -0.82 -0.21
CA HIS A 46 -2.79 -0.72 1.25
C HIS A 46 -2.42 0.70 1.69
N PRO A 47 -3.37 1.45 2.26
CA PRO A 47 -3.07 2.76 2.81
C PRO A 47 -2.42 2.66 4.19
N VAL A 48 -1.31 3.39 4.39
CA VAL A 48 -0.49 3.32 5.61
C VAL A 48 -0.32 4.69 6.24
N LYS A 49 -0.28 4.76 7.58
CA LYS A 49 -0.09 6.01 8.33
C LYS A 49 1.34 6.20 8.78
N ARG A 50 2.03 5.11 9.08
CA ARG A 50 3.39 5.12 9.64
C ARG A 50 4.33 4.17 8.89
N ILE A 51 5.62 4.31 9.17
CA ILE A 51 6.66 3.51 8.52
C ILE A 51 6.65 2.06 8.98
N GLU A 52 6.23 1.80 10.21
CA GLU A 52 6.17 0.45 10.76
C GLU A 52 5.22 -0.44 9.95
N GLU A 53 4.06 0.09 9.53
CA GLU A 53 3.10 -0.61 8.68
C GLU A 53 3.72 -0.98 7.31
N VAL A 54 4.52 -0.08 6.73
CA VAL A 54 5.23 -0.36 5.47
C VAL A 54 6.21 -1.51 5.65
N LEU A 55 6.99 -1.47 6.73
CA LEU A 55 8.02 -2.49 6.97
C LEU A 55 7.39 -3.86 7.22
N THR A 56 6.29 -3.92 7.98
CA THR A 56 5.54 -5.17 8.20
C THR A 56 4.91 -5.71 6.90
N LEU A 57 4.41 -4.84 6.00
CA LEU A 57 3.77 -5.28 4.75
C LEU A 57 4.78 -5.61 3.63
N ALA A 58 5.93 -4.93 3.60
CA ALA A 58 6.89 -5.06 2.50
C ALA A 58 7.94 -6.14 2.72
N LEU A 59 8.20 -6.53 3.97
CA LEU A 59 9.22 -7.53 4.31
C LEU A 59 8.60 -8.91 4.48
N GLN A 60 9.36 -9.96 4.12
CA GLN A 60 8.89 -11.35 4.20
C GLN A 60 8.71 -11.83 5.64
N ASN A 61 9.48 -11.30 6.58
CA ASN A 61 9.43 -11.65 8.00
C ASN A 61 9.04 -10.41 8.79
N GLU A 62 8.30 -10.60 9.90
CA GLU A 62 7.95 -9.51 10.81
C GLU A 62 9.23 -8.82 11.32
N PRO A 63 9.44 -7.53 10.99
CA PRO A 63 10.66 -6.83 11.39
C PRO A 63 10.63 -6.38 12.86
N PHE A 64 9.47 -6.42 13.52
CA PHE A 64 9.30 -5.92 14.88
C PHE A 64 8.96 -7.02 15.89
N GLY A 65 9.84 -7.18 16.89
CA GLY A 65 9.58 -7.97 18.08
C GLY A 65 9.66 -9.48 17.91
N MET A 66 9.44 -10.20 19.01
CA MET A 66 9.31 -11.65 19.02
C MET A 66 7.84 -12.02 18.87
N GLN A 67 7.50 -12.92 17.94
CA GLN A 67 6.14 -13.43 17.83
C GLN A 67 5.87 -14.38 19.00
N VAL A 68 5.16 -13.85 20.01
CA VAL A 68 4.71 -14.67 21.14
C VAL A 68 3.50 -15.47 20.66
N VAL A 69 3.70 -16.78 20.46
CA VAL A 69 2.62 -17.71 20.14
C VAL A 69 1.84 -17.99 21.41
N THR A 70 0.71 -17.31 21.60
CA THR A 70 -0.26 -17.64 22.65
C THR A 70 -1.21 -18.73 22.15
N ALA A 71 -1.19 -19.88 22.81
CA ALA A 71 -2.23 -20.89 22.65
C ALA A 71 -3.53 -20.35 23.27
N LYS A 72 -4.65 -20.52 22.56
CA LYS A 72 -5.99 -20.18 23.03
C LYS A 72 -6.41 -21.09 24.18
#